data_AF-A0ABD3MY65-F1
#
_entry.id   AF-A0ABD3MY65-F1
#
_cell.length_a   1.000
_cell.length_b   1.000
_cell.length_c   1.000
_cell.angle_alpha   90.00
_cell.angle_beta   90.00
_cell.angle_gamma   90.00
#
_symmetry.space_group_name_H-M   'P 1'
#
loop_
_entity.id
_entity.type
_entity.pdbx_description
1 polymer ?
#
loop_
_entity_poly.entity_id
_entity_poly.type
_entity_poly.pdbx_seq_one_letter_code
_entity_poly.pdbx_strand_id
1 'polypeptide(L)'
;MNDFAAGSSRKSTNSRLPPEVNRILYVRNLPFKITAEELYDIFGKYGAVYQIRLGERSKDTRGTAFVVYEDIYDAKRAVDHLSGFNVGGRYLVVMYYQPAKFQRKADNEEKQRELQELRKQIAAKKAKMAAEGN
;
A
#
# COMPACT_ATOMS: atom_id res chain seq x y z
N MET A 1 -13.09 60.49 2.41
CA MET A 1 -12.12 59.83 1.51
C MET A 1 -11.28 58.87 2.32
N ASN A 2 -11.40 57.57 2.04
CA ASN A 2 -10.29 56.66 1.71
C ASN A 2 -10.86 55.24 1.52
N ASP A 3 -11.17 54.94 0.26
CA ASP A 3 -11.28 53.60 -0.30
C ASP A 3 -9.93 52.87 -0.20
N PHE A 4 -9.94 51.61 0.25
CA PHE A 4 -9.05 50.59 -0.31
C PHE A 4 -9.59 49.17 -0.06
N ALA A 5 -10.12 48.56 -1.12
CA ALA A 5 -10.36 47.14 -1.22
C ALA A 5 -9.02 46.38 -1.30
N ALA A 6 -8.87 45.27 -0.58
CA ALA A 6 -7.84 44.27 -0.87
C ALA A 6 -8.23 42.89 -0.34
N GLY A 7 -8.71 42.05 -1.27
CA GLY A 7 -8.24 40.67 -1.47
C GLY A 7 -8.17 39.73 -0.27
N SER A 8 -9.07 38.74 -0.29
CA SER A 8 -8.93 37.44 0.37
C SER A 8 -7.49 36.90 0.22
N SER A 9 -6.68 37.06 1.26
CA SER A 9 -5.39 36.39 1.38
C SER A 9 -5.65 34.91 1.66
N ARG A 10 -5.92 34.13 0.60
CA ARG A 10 -5.72 32.69 0.66
C ARG A 10 -4.22 32.49 0.85
N LYS A 11 -3.81 32.29 2.09
CA LYS A 11 -2.46 31.85 2.43
C LYS A 11 -2.14 30.64 1.56
N SER A 12 -1.33 30.86 0.53
CA SER A 12 -0.50 29.83 -0.08
C SER A 12 0.53 29.42 0.96
N THR A 13 0.13 28.58 1.91
CA THR A 13 1.11 27.77 2.62
C THR A 13 1.49 26.67 1.65
N ASN A 14 2.62 26.86 0.99
CA ASN A 14 3.37 25.80 0.33
C ASN A 14 3.86 24.82 1.41
N SER A 15 2.93 24.10 2.05
CA SER A 15 3.19 23.07 3.04
C SER A 15 3.62 21.84 2.27
N ARG A 16 4.91 21.79 1.92
CA ARG A 16 5.55 20.57 1.41
C ARG A 16 5.14 19.41 2.32
N LEU A 17 4.40 18.47 1.74
CA LEU A 17 4.00 17.26 2.45
C LEU A 17 5.25 16.47 2.85
N PRO A 18 5.24 15.77 4.00
CA PRO A 18 6.36 14.92 4.41
C PRO A 18 6.77 13.97 3.28
N PRO A 19 8.05 13.60 3.16
CA PRO A 19 8.53 12.71 2.10
C PRO A 19 7.91 11.30 2.15
N GLU A 20 7.23 10.97 3.25
CA GLU A 20 6.50 9.72 3.43
C GLU A 20 5.11 9.73 2.80
N VAL A 21 4.58 10.91 2.45
CA VAL A 21 3.28 11.06 1.81
C VAL A 21 3.43 10.69 0.34
N ASN A 22 2.53 9.85 -0.14
CA ASN A 22 2.51 9.36 -1.50
C ASN A 22 1.08 9.42 -2.06
N ARG A 23 0.95 9.61 -3.38
CA ARG A 23 -0.33 9.52 -4.09
C ARG A 23 -0.91 8.10 -4.08
N ILE A 24 -0.03 7.12 -3.87
CA ILE A 24 -0.39 5.72 -3.77
C ILE A 24 -0.64 5.39 -2.29
N LEU A 25 -1.82 4.89 -2.01
CA LEU A 25 -2.23 4.38 -0.71
C LEU A 25 -2.28 2.85 -0.74
N TYR A 26 -1.86 2.26 0.37
CA TYR A 26 -2.00 0.85 0.67
C TYR A 26 -3.08 0.66 1.73
N VAL A 27 -4.12 -0.08 1.36
CA VAL A 27 -5.29 -0.35 2.20
C VAL A 27 -5.23 -1.80 2.65
N ARG A 28 -5.35 -2.04 3.96
CA ARG A 28 -5.43 -3.38 4.55
C ARG A 28 -6.72 -3.55 5.35
N ASN A 29 -6.96 -4.81 5.72
CA ASN A 29 -8.09 -5.24 6.52
C ASN A 29 -9.45 -5.00 5.84
N LEU A 30 -9.45 -4.98 4.51
CA LEU A 30 -10.67 -4.85 3.73
C LEU A 30 -11.57 -6.08 3.90
N PRO A 31 -12.91 -5.90 3.91
CA PRO A 31 -13.84 -7.01 3.83
C PRO A 31 -13.56 -7.90 2.63
N PHE A 32 -13.62 -9.21 2.81
CA PHE A 32 -13.36 -10.16 1.72
C PHE A 32 -14.37 -10.12 0.59
N LYS A 33 -15.50 -9.44 0.80
CA LYS A 33 -16.57 -9.24 -0.18
C LYS A 33 -16.51 -7.87 -0.85
N ILE A 34 -15.56 -6.99 -0.47
CA ILE A 34 -15.53 -5.63 -1.01
C ILE A 34 -15.20 -5.66 -2.50
N THR A 35 -15.91 -4.85 -3.28
CA THR A 35 -15.67 -4.71 -4.72
C THR A 35 -14.83 -3.48 -5.04
N ALA A 36 -14.31 -3.41 -6.27
CA ALA A 36 -13.60 -2.22 -6.73
C ALA A 36 -14.52 -0.99 -6.82
N GLU A 37 -15.81 -1.21 -7.12
CA GLU A 37 -16.83 -0.17 -7.18
C GLU A 37 -17.08 0.44 -5.80
N GLU A 38 -17.25 -0.38 -4.76
CA GLU A 38 -17.40 0.11 -3.38
C GLU A 38 -16.15 0.88 -2.91
N LEU A 39 -14.96 0.42 -3.29
CA LEU A 39 -13.73 1.17 -3.02
C LEU A 39 -13.74 2.51 -3.76
N TYR A 40 -14.20 2.56 -5.01
CA TYR A 40 -14.29 3.80 -5.77
C TYR A 40 -15.27 4.78 -5.10
N ASP A 41 -16.41 4.31 -4.60
CA ASP A 41 -17.39 5.13 -3.89
C ASP A 41 -16.87 5.66 -2.54
N ILE A 42 -16.08 4.85 -1.82
CA ILE A 42 -15.50 5.25 -0.53
C ILE A 42 -14.36 6.24 -0.74
N PHE A 43 -13.40 5.90 -1.61
CA PHE A 43 -12.18 6.68 -1.83
C PHE A 43 -12.42 7.89 -2.74
N GLY A 44 -13.37 7.80 -3.67
CA GLY A 44 -13.76 8.89 -4.58
C GLY A 44 -14.37 10.10 -3.88
N LYS A 45 -14.94 9.94 -2.67
CA LYS A 45 -15.44 11.05 -1.84
C LYS A 45 -14.35 12.02 -1.40
N TYR A 46 -13.10 11.57 -1.36
CA TYR A 46 -11.97 12.37 -0.87
C TYR A 46 -11.14 12.99 -1.99
N GLY A 47 -11.26 12.48 -3.22
CA GLY A 47 -10.56 13.00 -4.39
C GLY A 47 -10.63 12.09 -5.61
N ALA A 48 -10.01 12.54 -6.71
CA ALA A 48 -10.01 11.81 -7.96
C ALA A 48 -9.09 10.58 -7.89
N VAL A 49 -9.68 9.39 -8.02
CA VAL A 49 -8.95 8.12 -8.03
C VAL A 49 -8.55 7.79 -9.45
N TYR A 50 -7.24 7.71 -9.68
CA TYR A 50 -6.63 7.33 -10.95
C TYR A 50 -6.76 5.82 -11.20
N GLN A 51 -6.45 5.00 -10.19
CA GLN A 51 -6.47 3.55 -10.33
C GLN A 51 -6.68 2.86 -8.99
N ILE A 52 -7.48 1.79 -9.00
CA ILE A 52 -7.63 0.87 -7.87
C ILE A 52 -7.15 -0.51 -8.29
N ARG A 53 -6.25 -1.11 -7.49
CA ARG A 53 -5.77 -2.47 -7.67
C ARG A 53 -6.08 -3.28 -6.41
N LEU A 54 -7.08 -4.15 -6.50
CA LEU A 54 -7.37 -5.13 -5.46
C LEU A 54 -6.27 -6.19 -5.40
N GLY A 55 -5.91 -6.62 -4.20
CA GLY A 55 -5.06 -7.78 -4.00
C GLY A 55 -5.77 -9.03 -4.47
N GLU A 56 -5.25 -9.64 -5.53
CA GLU A 56 -5.75 -10.90 -6.11
C GLU A 56 -5.76 -12.01 -5.05
N ARG A 57 -6.64 -13.00 -5.27
CA ARG A 57 -7.12 -14.09 -4.41
C ARG A 57 -6.08 -15.04 -3.77
N SER A 58 -4.83 -14.64 -3.57
CA SER A 58 -3.84 -15.38 -2.79
C SER A 58 -4.10 -15.23 -1.29
N LYS A 59 -3.76 -16.28 -0.52
CA LYS A 59 -3.95 -16.32 0.95
C LYS A 59 -3.27 -15.13 1.65
N ASP A 60 -2.17 -14.64 1.11
CA ASP A 60 -1.36 -13.56 1.69
C ASP A 60 -1.81 -12.14 1.32
N THR A 61 -2.56 -11.95 0.23
CA THR A 61 -2.98 -10.63 -0.29
C THR A 61 -4.46 -10.35 -0.13
N ARG A 62 -5.24 -11.32 0.39
CA ARG A 62 -6.68 -11.21 0.55
C ARG A 62 -7.03 -10.09 1.54
N GLY A 63 -7.92 -9.18 1.12
CA GLY A 63 -8.32 -8.03 1.96
C GLY A 63 -7.30 -6.88 1.96
N THR A 64 -6.49 -6.78 0.90
CA THR A 64 -5.61 -5.64 0.65
C THR A 64 -5.92 -4.99 -0.69
N ALA A 65 -5.64 -3.71 -0.82
CA ALA A 65 -5.80 -2.98 -2.07
C ALA A 65 -4.77 -1.85 -2.16
N PHE A 66 -4.47 -1.44 -3.38
CA PHE A 66 -3.72 -0.23 -3.69
C PHE A 66 -4.67 0.76 -4.35
N VAL A 67 -4.68 1.99 -3.86
CA VAL A 67 -5.48 3.09 -4.41
C VAL A 67 -4.52 4.18 -4.84
N VAL A 68 -4.59 4.60 -6.09
CA VAL A 68 -3.77 5.66 -6.66
C VAL A 68 -4.66 6.87 -6.86
N TYR A 69 -4.34 7.98 -6.20
CA TYR A 69 -4.97 9.27 -6.43
C TYR A 69 -4.24 10.08 -7.49
N GLU A 70 -4.95 11.00 -8.14
CA GLU A 70 -4.32 12.00 -9.01
C GLU A 70 -3.49 13.00 -8.22
N ASP A 71 -4.02 13.48 -7.09
CA ASP A 71 -3.40 14.43 -6.19
C ASP A 71 -2.91 13.77 -4.88
N ILE A 72 -1.76 14.24 -4.39
CA ILE A 72 -1.16 13.84 -3.12
C ILE A 72 -1.91 14.40 -1.90
N TYR A 73 -2.53 15.59 -2.02
CA TYR A 73 -3.33 16.19 -0.96
C TYR A 73 -4.62 15.39 -0.71
N ASP A 74 -5.23 14.86 -1.76
CA ASP A 74 -6.41 14.00 -1.68
C ASP A 74 -6.07 12.66 -1.01
N ALA A 75 -4.94 12.06 -1.41
CA ALA A 75 -4.41 10.87 -0.76
C ALA A 75 -4.21 11.10 0.75
N LYS A 76 -3.68 12.27 1.15
CA LYS A 76 -3.53 12.62 2.57
C LYS A 76 -4.87 12.70 3.30
N ARG A 77 -5.86 13.38 2.72
CA ARG A 77 -7.20 13.48 3.31
C ARG A 77 -7.83 12.10 3.47
N ALA A 78 -7.69 11.24 2.47
CA ALA A 78 -8.18 9.88 2.52
C ALA A 78 -7.52 9.07 3.66
N VAL A 79 -6.20 9.15 3.84
CA VAL A 79 -5.51 8.49 4.96
C VAL A 79 -6.04 8.97 6.32
N ASP A 80 -6.15 10.28 6.49
CA ASP A 80 -6.54 10.89 7.76
C ASP A 80 -7.98 10.51 8.19
N HIS A 81 -8.88 10.27 7.22
CA HIS A 81 -10.31 10.01 7.50
C HIS A 81 -10.73 8.54 7.35
N LEU A 82 -10.10 7.79 6.44
CA LEU A 82 -10.47 6.38 6.17
C LEU A 82 -9.68 5.39 7.02
N SER A 83 -8.54 5.79 7.58
CA SER A 83 -7.83 4.94 8.53
C SER A 83 -8.64 4.80 9.82
N GLY A 84 -8.97 3.56 10.20
CA GLY A 84 -9.87 3.26 11.31
C GLY A 84 -11.36 3.34 10.96
N PHE A 85 -11.73 3.55 9.69
CA PHE A 85 -13.14 3.53 9.29
C PHE A 85 -13.68 2.10 9.26
N ASN A 86 -14.88 1.87 9.80
CA ASN A 86 -15.48 0.54 9.81
C ASN A 86 -16.25 0.28 8.51
N VAL A 87 -15.81 -0.71 7.74
CA VAL A 87 -16.51 -1.21 6.56
C VAL A 87 -16.80 -2.68 6.76
N GLY A 88 -18.08 -3.08 6.71
CA GLY A 88 -18.47 -4.49 6.82
C GLY A 88 -18.02 -5.19 8.11
N GLY A 89 -17.93 -4.46 9.23
CA GLY A 89 -17.47 -4.99 10.53
C GLY A 89 -15.95 -5.05 10.67
N ARG A 90 -15.20 -4.44 9.77
CA ARG A 90 -13.72 -4.41 9.80
C ARG A 90 -13.22 -2.97 9.73
N TYR A 91 -12.29 -2.64 10.61
CA TYR A 91 -11.64 -1.34 10.62
C TYR A 91 -10.54 -1.29 9.55
N LEU A 92 -10.70 -0.41 8.57
CA LEU A 92 -9.73 -0.24 7.50
C LEU A 92 -8.42 0.30 8.04
N VAL A 93 -7.32 -0.16 7.47
CA VAL A 93 -5.98 0.38 7.75
C VAL A 93 -5.47 0.98 6.47
N VAL A 94 -5.40 2.31 6.39
CA VAL A 94 -4.93 3.03 5.22
C VAL A 94 -3.56 3.61 5.53
N MET A 95 -2.57 3.33 4.67
CA MET A 95 -1.18 3.76 4.85
C MET A 95 -0.65 4.32 3.53
N TYR A 96 0.32 5.23 3.58
CA TYR A 96 1.03 5.62 2.37
C TYR A 96 1.87 4.46 1.83
N TYR A 97 1.93 4.34 0.51
CA TYR A 97 2.79 3.36 -0.14
C TYR A 97 4.26 3.75 0.05
N GLN A 98 5.00 2.87 0.74
CA GLN A 98 6.42 3.02 0.99
C GLN A 98 7.22 2.07 0.07
N PRO A 99 7.70 2.52 -1.10
CA PRO A 99 8.38 1.66 -2.07
C PRO A 99 9.60 0.96 -1.46
N ALA A 100 10.37 1.67 -0.63
CA ALA A 100 11.56 1.11 0.03
C ALA A 100 11.27 -0.09 0.95
N LYS A 101 10.07 -0.18 1.55
CA LYS A 101 9.69 -1.32 2.39
C LYS A 101 9.13 -2.49 1.57
N PHE A 102 8.44 -2.20 0.47
CA PHE A 102 7.92 -3.22 -0.43
C PHE A 102 9.02 -3.88 -1.28
N GLN A 103 10.00 -3.11 -1.78
CA GLN A 103 11.17 -3.65 -2.49
C GLN A 103 11.93 -4.67 -1.63
N ARG A 104 12.26 -4.29 -0.39
CA ARG A 104 12.97 -5.16 0.57
C ARG A 104 12.24 -6.47 0.84
N LYS A 105 10.92 -6.49 0.82
CA LYS A 105 10.14 -7.72 1.03
C LYS A 105 10.28 -8.66 -0.16
N ALA A 106 10.16 -8.14 -1.39
CA ALA A 106 10.34 -8.92 -2.61
C ALA A 106 11.77 -9.50 -2.69
N ASP A 107 12.79 -8.68 -2.43
CA ASP A 107 14.20 -9.09 -2.43
C ASP A 107 14.48 -10.17 -1.36
N ASN A 108 13.85 -10.06 -0.19
CA ASN A 108 13.99 -11.05 0.88
C ASN A 108 13.30 -12.38 0.54
N GLU A 109 12.14 -12.35 -0.11
CA GLU A 109 11.42 -13.55 -0.53
C GLU A 109 12.19 -14.33 -1.60
N GLU A 110 12.83 -13.64 -2.54
CA GLU A 110 13.70 -14.25 -3.55
C GLU A 110 14.93 -14.91 -2.91
N LYS A 111 15.64 -14.18 -2.04
CA LYS A 111 16.78 -14.73 -1.28
C LYS A 111 16.41 -15.93 -0.43
N GLN A 112 15.22 -15.94 0.17
CA GLN A 112 14.74 -17.07 0.95
C GLN A 112 14.49 -18.32 0.09
N ARG A 113 13.97 -18.14 -1.13
CA ARG A 113 13.78 -19.26 -2.08
C ARG A 113 15.11 -19.82 -2.54
N GLU A 114 16.04 -18.94 -2.94
CA GLU A 114 17.37 -19.35 -3.38
C GLU A 114 18.13 -20.09 -2.27
N LEU A 115 18.02 -19.62 -1.01
CA LEU A 115 18.62 -20.28 0.14
C LEU A 115 17.96 -21.63 0.47
N GLN A 116 16.64 -21.76 0.29
CA GLN A 116 15.96 -23.05 0.43
C GLN A 116 16.39 -24.05 -0.63
N GLU A 117 16.51 -23.62 -1.88
CA GLU A 117 16.97 -24.43 -2.99
C GLU A 117 18.40 -24.93 -2.75
N LEU A 118 19.31 -24.03 -2.36
CA LEU A 118 20.69 -24.35 -2.05
C LEU A 118 20.80 -25.29 -0.85
N ARG A 119 20.00 -25.08 0.20
CA ARG A 119 19.93 -26.00 1.35
C ARG A 119 19.48 -27.40 0.95
N LYS A 120 18.47 -27.53 0.08
CA LYS A 120 18.03 -28.82 -0.46
C LYS A 120 19.13 -29.49 -1.29
N GLN A 121 19.83 -28.75 -2.13
CA GLN A 121 20.93 -29.27 -2.94
C GLN A 121 22.11 -29.77 -2.08
N ILE A 122 22.50 -29.01 -1.05
CA ILE A 122 23.56 -29.41 -0.12
C ILE A 122 23.16 -30.67 0.64
N ALA A 123 21.91 -30.77 1.11
CA ALA A 123 21.40 -31.95 1.80
C ALA A 123 21.41 -33.19 0.88
N ALA A 124 20.96 -33.06 -0.38
CA ALA A 124 20.97 -34.14 -1.36
C ALA A 124 22.39 -34.59 -1.72
N LYS A 125 23.32 -33.63 -1.89
CA LYS A 125 24.73 -33.92 -2.19
C LYS A 125 25.43 -34.60 -1.02
N LYS A 126 25.13 -34.17 0.22
CA LYS A 126 25.62 -34.80 1.45
C LYS A 126 25.11 -36.24 1.61
N ALA A 127 23.85 -36.50 1.25
CA ALA A 127 23.27 -37.85 1.28
C ALA A 127 23.90 -38.79 0.23
N LYS A 128 24.16 -38.29 -0.99
CA LYS A 128 24.88 -39.05 -2.03
C LYS A 128 26.31 -39.40 -1.63
N MET A 129 27.07 -38.42 -1.12
CA MET A 129 28.46 -38.66 -0.68
C MET A 129 28.56 -39.64 0.49
N ALA A 130 27.53 -39.72 1.34
CA ALA A 130 27.47 -40.72 2.41
C ALA A 130 27.13 -42.13 1.91
N ALA A 131 26.46 -42.25 0.76
CA ALA A 131 26.09 -43.54 0.17
C ALA A 131 27.20 -44.14 -0.72
N GLU A 132 28.08 -43.31 -1.28
CA GLU A 132 29.20 -43.74 -2.13
C GLU A 132 30.49 -44.05 -1.33
N GLY A 133 30.47 -43.88 0.00
CA GLY A 133 31.62 -44.05 0.90
C GLY A 133 31.69 -45.38 1.67
N ASN A 134 30.96 -46.43 1.25
CA ASN A 134 31.01 -47.76 1.85
C ASN A 134 31.29 -48.84 0.81
#